data_AF-W3XG00-F1
#
_entry.id   AF-W3XG00-F1
#
_cell.length_a   1.000
_cell.length_b   1.000
_cell.length_c   1.000
_cell.angle_alpha   90.00
_cell.angle_beta   90.00
_cell.angle_gamma   90.00
#
_symmetry.space_group_name_H-M   'P 1'
#
loop_
_entity.id
_entity.type
_entity.pdbx_description
1 polymer ?
#
loop_
_entity_poly.entity_id
_entity_poly.type
_entity_poly.pdbx_seq_one_letter_code
_entity_poly.pdbx_strand_id
1 'polypeptide(L)'
;MVVFSLYKCLSVFSLLSSLCTAQEVQATQNLERRATECIIAARGDGGDDAPAIRTAFSKCKSNGHIIFANATYYINTVLDTRGLSDVTIDIWGKLVWSKNTTYWLANSMDVGYQNMSTVWFLGGKNLNVQGHGTGTFDGNGQTWYDLVKGESNYPHRPMGLTIWQAESSRFSGLSFVQSQMWWRTYLFVQLRATATQLETRTELTEFLDNITLRGWYIYNSDDSVSLKANATNVLIEDSVFENGLGFALGSIGQYDGKYESIYNVYLRNITCLKTRYGAYIKTWTGEPVGVPPNGGGGGLGCKSCNAIPHNIYH
;
A
#
# COMPACT_ATOMS: atom_id res chain seq x y z
N MET A 1 0.72 37.65 -55.16
CA MET A 1 1.29 39.01 -55.20
C MET A 1 0.25 39.95 -55.81
N VAL A 2 -0.62 40.54 -54.99
CA VAL A 2 -1.44 41.71 -55.34
C VAL A 2 -1.50 42.58 -54.09
N VAL A 3 -1.16 43.85 -54.23
CA VAL A 3 -1.19 44.86 -53.16
C VAL A 3 -2.58 45.49 -53.13
N PHE A 4 -3.13 45.76 -51.95
CA PHE A 4 -4.18 46.78 -51.83
C PHE A 4 -3.83 47.82 -50.76
N SER A 5 -4.16 49.06 -51.11
CA SER A 5 -3.66 50.28 -50.48
C SER A 5 -4.53 50.74 -49.31
N LEU A 6 -3.89 51.44 -48.37
CA LEU A 6 -4.54 52.30 -47.40
C LEU A 6 -5.42 53.35 -48.08
N TYR A 7 -6.60 53.62 -47.50
CA TYR A 7 -7.27 54.91 -47.57
C TYR A 7 -7.56 55.40 -46.15
N LYS A 8 -7.23 56.68 -45.89
CA LYS A 8 -7.53 57.38 -44.64
C LYS A 8 -8.86 58.13 -44.77
N CYS A 9 -9.69 58.04 -43.73
CA CYS A 9 -10.48 59.12 -43.14
C CYS A 9 -10.94 58.60 -41.76
N LEU A 10 -10.65 59.22 -40.60
CA LEU A 10 -11.16 60.51 -40.11
C LEU A 10 -12.70 60.58 -40.26
N SER A 11 -13.51 60.74 -39.21
CA SER A 11 -13.20 61.10 -37.81
C SER A 11 -14.46 60.99 -36.90
N VAL A 12 -14.27 61.20 -35.58
CA VAL A 12 -15.28 61.61 -34.56
C VAL A 12 -16.15 60.53 -33.87
N PHE A 13 -15.73 60.22 -32.64
CA PHE A 13 -16.50 60.01 -31.39
C PHE A 13 -17.76 59.12 -31.30
N SER A 14 -17.57 58.08 -30.46
CA SER A 14 -18.39 57.74 -29.27
C SER A 14 -19.55 56.73 -29.38
N LEU A 15 -19.71 56.04 -28.24
CA LEU A 15 -20.72 55.05 -27.84
C LEU A 15 -20.57 53.61 -28.37
N LEU A 16 -20.82 52.66 -27.45
CA LEU A 16 -21.03 51.21 -27.64
C LEU A 16 -19.80 50.31 -27.87
N SER A 17 -18.74 50.48 -27.06
CA SER A 17 -17.67 49.48 -26.86
C SER A 17 -17.96 48.51 -25.70
N SER A 18 -19.22 48.08 -25.50
CA SER A 18 -19.68 47.47 -24.24
C SER A 18 -20.55 46.21 -24.37
N LEU A 19 -20.47 45.49 -25.49
CA LEU A 19 -21.28 44.27 -25.73
C LEU A 19 -20.49 43.05 -26.25
N CYS A 20 -19.15 43.08 -26.23
CA CYS A 20 -18.32 41.98 -26.75
C CYS A 20 -17.10 41.63 -25.87
N THR A 21 -17.22 41.76 -24.55
CA THR A 21 -16.18 41.36 -23.58
C THR A 21 -16.71 40.60 -22.35
N ALA A 22 -18.03 40.37 -22.27
CA ALA A 22 -18.66 39.71 -21.12
C ALA A 22 -18.67 38.17 -21.22
N GLN A 23 -18.33 37.58 -22.38
CA GLN A 23 -18.60 36.16 -22.67
C GLN A 23 -17.35 35.27 -22.80
N GLU A 24 -16.15 35.84 -22.78
CA GLU A 24 -14.88 35.07 -22.80
C GLU A 24 -14.19 34.98 -21.42
N VAL A 25 -14.61 35.76 -20.42
CA VAL A 25 -14.10 35.65 -19.03
C VAL A 25 -14.67 34.42 -18.29
N GLN A 26 -15.60 33.69 -18.90
CA GLN A 26 -16.12 32.40 -18.40
C GLN A 26 -15.27 31.19 -18.79
N ALA A 27 -14.12 31.38 -19.44
CA ALA A 27 -13.11 30.34 -19.60
C ALA A 27 -12.12 30.34 -18.41
N THR A 28 -11.92 29.16 -17.80
CA THR A 28 -10.81 28.86 -16.87
C THR A 28 -10.75 29.58 -15.50
N GLN A 29 -11.90 29.87 -14.88
CA GLN A 29 -12.00 29.67 -13.42
C GLN A 29 -12.28 28.19 -13.14
N ASN A 30 -11.31 27.33 -13.48
CA ASN A 30 -11.21 26.03 -12.84
C ASN A 30 -10.87 26.30 -11.37
N LEU A 31 -11.91 26.35 -10.53
CA LEU A 31 -11.76 26.17 -9.10
C LEU A 31 -11.29 24.73 -8.87
N GLU A 32 -9.98 24.50 -9.06
CA GLU A 32 -9.29 23.47 -8.29
C GLU A 32 -9.61 23.76 -6.84
N ARG A 33 -10.53 22.98 -6.25
CA ARG A 33 -10.82 23.08 -4.82
C ARG A 33 -9.51 22.74 -4.13
N ARG A 34 -8.84 23.76 -3.58
CA ARG A 34 -7.62 23.60 -2.79
C ARG A 34 -7.85 22.45 -1.81
N ALA A 35 -6.97 21.45 -1.86
CA ALA A 35 -7.11 20.24 -1.07
C ALA A 35 -7.28 20.59 0.41
N THR A 36 -8.14 19.84 1.11
CA THR A 36 -8.31 20.07 2.55
C THR A 36 -7.03 19.62 3.25
N GLU A 37 -6.37 20.52 3.96
CA GLU A 37 -5.11 20.23 4.64
C GLU A 37 -5.36 19.81 6.11
N CYS A 38 -4.73 18.71 6.51
CA CYS A 38 -4.78 18.14 7.85
C CYS A 38 -3.36 17.85 8.34
N ILE A 39 -2.75 18.84 9.00
CA ILE A 39 -1.49 18.64 9.74
C ILE A 39 -1.81 17.95 11.07
N ILE A 40 -1.19 16.80 11.31
CA ILE A 40 -1.34 16.02 12.54
C ILE A 40 -0.21 16.43 13.49
N ALA A 41 -0.54 17.16 14.56
CA ALA A 41 0.42 17.42 15.64
C ALA A 41 0.62 16.15 16.49
N ALA A 42 1.86 15.73 16.69
CA ALA A 42 2.19 14.69 17.66
C ALA A 42 1.99 15.25 19.08
N ARG A 43 1.47 14.45 20.01
CA ARG A 43 1.22 14.87 21.40
C ARG A 43 2.50 15.24 22.16
N GLY A 44 3.60 14.56 21.87
CA GLY A 44 4.90 14.75 22.55
C GLY A 44 4.98 14.22 23.99
N ASP A 45 3.88 13.75 24.59
CA ASP A 45 3.80 13.27 25.98
C ASP A 45 3.83 11.73 26.11
N GLY A 46 3.94 10.99 24.99
CA GLY A 46 3.86 9.53 24.95
C GLY A 46 2.44 8.95 24.97
N GLY A 47 1.41 9.81 25.04
CA GLY A 47 0.00 9.40 24.94
C GLY A 47 -0.41 8.98 23.52
N ASP A 48 -1.64 8.45 23.37
CA ASP A 48 -2.12 7.93 22.09
C ASP A 48 -2.40 9.04 21.06
N ASP A 49 -1.65 9.05 19.96
CA ASP A 49 -1.87 9.93 18.80
C ASP A 49 -2.95 9.39 17.85
N ALA A 50 -3.30 8.10 17.95
CA ALA A 50 -4.24 7.46 17.02
C ALA A 50 -5.64 8.11 16.92
N PRO A 51 -6.24 8.68 17.99
CA PRO A 51 -7.50 9.44 17.88
C PRO A 51 -7.37 10.70 17.00
N ALA A 52 -6.26 11.44 17.12
CA ALA A 52 -5.99 12.63 16.31
C ALA A 52 -5.76 12.25 14.84
N ILE A 53 -5.04 11.16 14.60
CA ILE A 53 -4.84 10.58 13.27
C ILE A 53 -6.18 10.18 12.64
N ARG A 54 -7.02 9.40 13.32
CA ARG A 54 -8.36 9.01 12.80
C ARG A 54 -9.23 10.24 12.49
N THR A 55 -9.17 11.28 13.32
CA THR A 55 -9.89 12.55 13.08
C THR A 55 -9.40 13.28 11.83
N ALA A 56 -8.07 13.39 11.65
CA ALA A 56 -7.47 13.99 10.47
C ALA A 56 -7.81 13.22 9.18
N PHE A 57 -7.70 11.89 9.20
CA PHE A 57 -8.06 11.05 8.06
C PHE A 57 -9.56 11.09 7.72
N SER A 58 -10.44 11.25 8.71
CA SER A 58 -11.88 11.45 8.49
C SER A 58 -12.17 12.82 7.85
N LYS A 59 -11.53 13.88 8.35
CA LYS A 59 -11.68 15.26 7.84
C LYS A 59 -11.13 15.43 6.42
N CYS A 60 -9.96 14.83 6.13
CA CYS A 60 -9.28 14.93 4.84
C CYS A 60 -9.46 13.68 3.97
N LYS A 61 -10.62 13.02 4.08
CA LYS A 61 -10.92 11.74 3.42
C LYS A 61 -11.04 11.81 1.89
N SER A 62 -11.33 12.99 1.34
CA SER A 62 -11.53 13.19 -0.10
C SER A 62 -10.93 14.51 -0.57
N ASN A 63 -10.13 14.49 -1.65
CA ASN A 63 -9.36 15.64 -2.13
C ASN A 63 -8.57 16.31 -0.98
N GLY A 64 -7.76 15.50 -0.31
CA GLY A 64 -7.15 15.80 0.99
C GLY A 64 -5.63 15.77 0.97
N HIS A 65 -5.03 16.54 1.87
CA HIS A 65 -3.59 16.51 2.13
C HIS A 65 -3.35 16.30 3.61
N ILE A 66 -2.87 15.12 3.97
CA ILE A 66 -2.60 14.71 5.35
C ILE A 66 -1.09 14.77 5.58
N ILE A 67 -0.67 15.47 6.63
CA ILE A 67 0.74 15.70 6.91
C ILE A 67 1.07 15.24 8.34
N PHE A 68 1.90 14.21 8.46
CA PHE A 68 2.62 13.93 9.70
C PHE A 68 3.92 14.72 9.66
N ALA A 69 4.06 15.67 10.59
CA ALA A 69 5.29 16.44 10.77
C ALA A 69 6.46 15.53 11.21
N ASN A 70 7.68 16.07 11.18
CA ASN A 70 8.86 15.36 11.68
C ASN A 70 8.85 15.28 13.22
N ALA A 71 8.11 14.29 13.74
CA ALA A 71 7.92 14.02 15.16
C ALA A 71 7.73 12.51 15.40
N THR A 72 7.74 12.09 16.66
CA THR A 72 7.37 10.72 17.04
C THR A 72 5.90 10.68 17.44
N TYR A 73 5.12 9.84 16.77
CA TYR A 73 3.71 9.57 17.04
C TYR A 73 3.58 8.21 17.72
N TYR A 74 2.90 8.16 18.87
CA TYR A 74 2.67 6.93 19.64
C TYR A 74 1.30 6.35 19.31
N ILE A 75 1.29 5.19 18.69
CA ILE A 75 0.09 4.50 18.24
C ILE A 75 -0.28 3.45 19.30
N ASN A 76 -1.25 3.78 20.16
CA ASN A 76 -1.72 2.91 21.24
C ASN A 76 -3.09 2.27 20.95
N THR A 77 -3.85 2.79 19.99
CA THR A 77 -5.10 2.18 19.49
C THR A 77 -5.10 1.98 17.97
N VAL A 78 -5.94 1.06 17.47
CA VAL A 78 -5.99 0.70 16.04
C VAL A 78 -6.32 1.87 15.10
N LEU A 79 -5.76 1.85 13.89
CA LEU A 79 -6.03 2.82 12.85
C LEU A 79 -6.87 2.20 11.73
N ASP A 80 -8.14 2.57 11.62
CA ASP A 80 -8.92 2.32 10.41
C ASP A 80 -9.00 3.61 9.59
N THR A 81 -8.35 3.60 8.43
CA THR A 81 -8.22 4.74 7.52
C THR A 81 -8.60 4.36 6.08
N ARG A 82 -9.65 3.53 5.95
CA ARG A 82 -10.17 3.05 4.66
C ARG A 82 -11.15 4.02 3.99
N GLY A 83 -11.25 3.89 2.66
CA GLY A 83 -12.19 4.64 1.81
C GLY A 83 -11.75 6.06 1.50
N LEU A 84 -10.43 6.32 1.46
CA LEU A 84 -9.86 7.58 1.00
C LEU A 84 -10.08 7.75 -0.52
N SER A 85 -10.15 8.99 -1.01
CA SER A 85 -10.16 9.28 -2.46
C SER A 85 -9.34 10.53 -2.75
N ASP A 86 -8.36 10.45 -3.66
CA ASP A 86 -7.58 11.61 -4.11
C ASP A 86 -6.87 12.29 -2.93
N VAL A 87 -6.13 11.49 -2.15
CA VAL A 87 -5.47 11.95 -0.92
C VAL A 87 -3.95 11.82 -1.03
N THR A 88 -3.25 12.94 -0.80
CA THR A 88 -1.80 12.93 -0.56
C THR A 88 -1.53 12.79 0.94
N ILE A 89 -0.61 11.91 1.30
CA ILE A 89 -0.20 11.65 2.68
C ILE A 89 1.32 11.79 2.76
N ASP A 90 1.80 12.86 3.38
CA ASP A 90 3.22 13.07 3.63
C ASP A 90 3.55 12.67 5.07
N ILE A 91 4.53 11.77 5.22
CA ILE A 91 4.93 11.18 6.49
C ILE A 91 6.40 11.51 6.74
N TRP A 92 6.66 12.63 7.40
CA TRP A 92 8.03 13.03 7.75
C TRP A 92 8.52 12.38 9.06
N GLY A 93 7.59 12.04 9.95
CA GLY A 93 7.87 11.53 11.29
C GLY A 93 7.93 10.02 11.42
N LYS A 94 8.04 9.56 12.68
CA LYS A 94 8.08 8.16 13.07
C LYS A 94 6.78 7.77 13.77
N LEU A 95 6.08 6.74 13.29
CA LEU A 95 4.95 6.12 13.99
C LEU A 95 5.48 4.91 14.77
N VAL A 96 5.22 4.86 16.07
CA VAL A 96 5.71 3.83 16.99
C VAL A 96 4.51 3.14 17.62
N TRP A 97 4.37 1.84 17.43
CA TRP A 97 3.28 1.08 18.03
C TRP A 97 3.57 0.73 19.49
N SER A 98 2.54 0.76 20.33
CA SER A 98 2.67 0.43 21.75
C SER A 98 3.18 -1.00 21.97
N LYS A 99 3.89 -1.21 23.08
CA LYS A 99 4.32 -2.55 23.54
C LYS A 99 3.20 -3.35 24.22
N ASN A 100 1.95 -2.87 24.21
CA ASN A 100 0.83 -3.50 24.90
C ASN A 100 0.26 -4.67 24.08
N THR A 101 0.95 -5.81 24.12
CA THR A 101 0.55 -7.03 23.42
C THR A 101 -0.86 -7.50 23.82
N THR A 102 -1.24 -7.38 25.10
CA THR A 102 -2.59 -7.69 25.59
C THR A 102 -3.66 -6.86 24.89
N TYR A 103 -3.45 -5.55 24.70
CA TYR A 103 -4.36 -4.71 23.92
C TYR A 103 -4.43 -5.17 22.47
N TRP A 104 -3.28 -5.37 21.82
CA TRP A 104 -3.23 -5.72 20.39
C TRP A 104 -3.84 -7.09 20.07
N LEU A 105 -3.64 -8.09 20.92
CA LEU A 105 -4.27 -9.42 20.80
C LEU A 105 -5.80 -9.33 20.90
N ALA A 106 -6.33 -8.41 21.73
CA ALA A 106 -7.76 -8.23 21.94
C ALA A 106 -8.45 -7.23 20.98
N ASN A 107 -7.70 -6.35 20.31
CA ASN A 107 -8.26 -5.22 19.55
C ASN A 107 -7.78 -5.13 18.10
N SER A 108 -6.82 -5.96 17.66
CA SER A 108 -6.39 -5.96 16.26
C SER A 108 -7.53 -6.40 15.33
N MET A 109 -7.62 -5.75 14.17
CA MET A 109 -8.75 -5.90 13.25
C MET A 109 -8.54 -7.11 12.35
N ASP A 110 -9.57 -7.95 12.19
CA ASP A 110 -9.54 -9.10 11.29
C ASP A 110 -9.37 -8.67 9.82
N VAL A 111 -8.50 -9.37 9.10
CA VAL A 111 -8.21 -9.18 7.68
C VAL A 111 -9.06 -10.10 6.80
N GLY A 112 -9.73 -11.10 7.38
CA GLY A 112 -10.57 -12.07 6.68
C GLY A 112 -9.80 -13.17 5.94
N TYR A 113 -8.46 -13.14 5.95
CA TYR A 113 -7.60 -14.18 5.36
C TYR A 113 -6.74 -14.84 6.44
N GLN A 114 -6.68 -16.17 6.41
CA GLN A 114 -5.82 -16.99 7.28
C GLN A 114 -5.88 -16.66 8.79
N ASN A 115 -7.05 -16.23 9.29
CA ASN A 115 -7.25 -15.79 10.69
C ASN A 115 -6.21 -14.73 11.15
N MET A 116 -5.80 -13.85 10.23
CA MET A 116 -4.78 -12.83 10.49
C MET A 116 -5.40 -11.49 10.83
N SER A 117 -4.74 -10.74 11.69
CA SER A 117 -5.18 -9.42 12.12
C SER A 117 -4.18 -8.32 11.74
N THR A 118 -4.62 -7.07 11.82
CA THR A 118 -3.78 -5.89 11.59
C THR A 118 -4.08 -4.77 12.58
N VAL A 119 -3.08 -3.93 12.83
CA VAL A 119 -3.22 -2.73 13.67
C VAL A 119 -3.57 -1.47 12.86
N TRP A 120 -3.34 -1.48 11.54
CA TRP A 120 -3.62 -0.34 10.66
C TRP A 120 -4.13 -0.81 9.29
N PHE A 121 -5.38 -0.45 8.94
CA PHE A 121 -5.85 -0.46 7.57
C PHE A 121 -5.70 0.93 6.92
N LEU A 122 -5.00 1.00 5.79
CA LEU A 122 -4.87 2.21 4.96
C LEU A 122 -5.35 1.92 3.55
N GLY A 123 -6.40 2.60 3.07
CA GLY A 123 -7.08 2.14 1.86
C GLY A 123 -7.94 3.19 1.16
N GLY A 124 -8.06 3.09 -0.16
CA GLY A 124 -8.76 4.08 -0.98
C GLY A 124 -8.28 4.18 -2.42
N LYS A 125 -8.80 5.14 -3.16
CA LYS A 125 -8.48 5.40 -4.57
C LYS A 125 -7.56 6.61 -4.73
N ASN A 126 -6.62 6.54 -5.67
CA ASN A 126 -5.73 7.65 -6.03
C ASN A 126 -4.98 8.23 -4.80
N LEU A 127 -4.30 7.37 -4.05
CA LEU A 127 -3.52 7.78 -2.87
C LEU A 127 -2.06 8.01 -3.25
N ASN A 128 -1.47 9.13 -2.83
CA ASN A 128 -0.03 9.38 -2.95
C ASN A 128 0.60 9.45 -1.55
N VAL A 129 1.24 8.38 -1.12
CA VAL A 129 1.84 8.25 0.22
C VAL A 129 3.36 8.35 0.12
N GLN A 130 3.94 9.32 0.82
CA GLN A 130 5.35 9.67 0.73
C GLN A 130 5.98 9.76 2.11
N GLY A 131 6.97 8.91 2.38
CA GLY A 131 7.77 8.98 3.60
C GLY A 131 8.98 9.91 3.51
N HIS A 132 9.30 10.46 2.33
CA HIS A 132 10.43 11.39 2.12
C HIS A 132 11.82 10.88 2.61
N GLY A 133 11.96 9.57 2.85
CA GLY A 133 13.17 8.96 3.40
C GLY A 133 13.29 8.97 4.93
N THR A 134 12.42 9.71 5.64
CA THR A 134 12.40 9.77 7.13
C THR A 134 11.18 9.09 7.74
N GLY A 135 10.07 9.03 7.00
CA GLY A 135 8.81 8.39 7.36
C GLY A 135 8.99 6.94 7.75
N THR A 136 8.90 6.66 9.05
CA THR A 136 9.28 5.37 9.63
C THR A 136 8.14 4.75 10.42
N PHE A 137 7.84 3.49 10.16
CA PHE A 137 6.89 2.68 10.92
C PHE A 137 7.65 1.68 11.78
N ASP A 138 7.56 1.81 13.11
CA ASP A 138 8.26 1.00 14.11
C ASP A 138 7.29 0.15 14.92
N GLY A 139 7.21 -1.13 14.60
CA GLY A 139 6.27 -2.05 15.22
C GLY A 139 6.60 -2.46 16.67
N ASN A 140 7.74 -2.03 17.24
CA ASN A 140 8.24 -2.52 18.53
C ASN A 140 8.35 -4.07 18.61
N GLY A 141 8.71 -4.68 17.47
CA GLY A 141 8.75 -6.12 17.20
C GLY A 141 9.44 -6.97 18.27
N GLN A 142 10.53 -6.50 18.90
CA GLN A 142 11.22 -7.25 19.94
C GLN A 142 10.28 -7.76 21.05
N THR A 143 9.32 -6.94 21.50
CA THR A 143 8.34 -7.36 22.52
C THR A 143 7.48 -8.53 22.05
N TRP A 144 7.21 -8.65 20.74
CA TRP A 144 6.54 -9.80 20.16
C TRP A 144 7.47 -11.00 20.01
N TYR A 145 8.73 -10.79 19.64
CA TYR A 145 9.72 -11.87 19.50
C TYR A 145 9.96 -12.58 20.85
N ASP A 146 10.08 -11.80 21.93
CA ASP A 146 10.23 -12.28 23.30
C ASP A 146 8.98 -13.01 23.81
N LEU A 147 7.78 -12.53 23.43
CA LEU A 147 6.49 -13.14 23.80
C LEU A 147 6.29 -14.50 23.13
N VAL A 148 6.50 -14.58 21.82
CA VAL A 148 6.15 -15.76 21.01
C VAL A 148 7.28 -16.78 20.91
N LYS A 149 8.53 -16.40 21.22
CA LYS A 149 9.69 -17.32 21.32
C LYS A 149 9.90 -18.23 20.08
N GLY A 150 9.61 -17.70 18.90
CA GLY A 150 9.71 -18.42 17.63
C GLY A 150 8.45 -19.17 17.20
N GLU A 151 7.35 -19.09 17.96
CA GLU A 151 6.04 -19.61 17.52
C GLU A 151 5.57 -18.87 16.26
N SER A 152 5.33 -19.65 15.20
CA SER A 152 4.83 -19.15 13.91
C SER A 152 3.30 -19.01 13.95
N ASN A 153 2.78 -17.96 13.29
CA ASN A 153 1.34 -17.67 13.22
C ASN A 153 0.63 -17.61 14.59
N TYR A 154 1.34 -17.16 15.64
CA TYR A 154 0.78 -16.95 16.98
C TYR A 154 -0.59 -16.23 16.91
N PRO A 155 -1.66 -16.77 17.52
CA PRO A 155 -3.02 -16.26 17.33
C PRO A 155 -3.15 -14.75 17.59
N HIS A 156 -3.82 -14.04 16.68
CA HIS A 156 -4.06 -12.58 16.72
C HIS A 156 -2.80 -11.70 16.81
N ARG A 157 -1.59 -12.24 16.60
CA ARG A 157 -0.36 -11.45 16.45
C ARG A 157 -0.46 -10.60 15.17
N PRO A 158 -0.57 -9.27 15.27
CA PRO A 158 -1.04 -8.48 14.14
C PRO A 158 0.07 -8.05 13.19
N MET A 159 -0.30 -7.76 11.96
CA MET A 159 0.54 -7.09 10.97
C MET A 159 0.52 -5.57 11.19
N GLY A 160 1.70 -4.93 11.15
CA GLY A 160 1.88 -3.50 11.46
C GLY A 160 1.15 -2.54 10.51
N LEU A 161 0.93 -2.97 9.26
CA LEU A 161 0.17 -2.26 8.25
C LEU A 161 -0.46 -3.27 7.28
N THR A 162 -1.71 -3.00 6.91
CA THR A 162 -2.39 -3.61 5.75
C THR A 162 -2.87 -2.50 4.83
N ILE A 163 -2.29 -2.43 3.63
CA ILE A 163 -2.88 -1.61 2.57
C ILE A 163 -4.16 -2.31 2.09
N TRP A 164 -5.30 -1.61 2.07
CA TRP A 164 -6.62 -2.24 1.90
C TRP A 164 -7.36 -1.69 0.68
N GLN A 165 -7.67 -2.54 -0.30
CA GLN A 165 -8.42 -2.16 -1.50
C GLN A 165 -7.91 -0.85 -2.13
N ALA A 166 -6.58 -0.67 -2.16
CA ALA A 166 -5.97 0.51 -2.73
C ALA A 166 -6.07 0.43 -4.27
N GLU A 167 -6.53 1.49 -4.92
CA GLU A 167 -6.64 1.56 -6.37
C GLU A 167 -5.86 2.77 -6.88
N SER A 168 -5.16 2.65 -8.01
CA SER A 168 -4.44 3.75 -8.65
C SER A 168 -3.51 4.53 -7.70
N SER A 169 -2.94 3.85 -6.71
CA SER A 169 -2.23 4.46 -5.58
C SER A 169 -0.71 4.25 -5.67
N ARG A 170 0.06 5.06 -4.93
CA ARG A 170 1.51 5.00 -4.88
C ARG A 170 2.01 5.17 -3.45
N PHE A 171 2.91 4.29 -3.03
CA PHE A 171 3.63 4.37 -1.76
C PHE A 171 5.13 4.48 -2.03
N SER A 172 5.85 5.36 -1.33
CA SER A 172 7.30 5.55 -1.57
C SER A 172 8.03 6.20 -0.40
N GLY A 173 9.34 5.92 -0.27
CA GLY A 173 10.21 6.57 0.71
C GLY A 173 9.87 6.27 2.17
N LEU A 174 9.16 5.16 2.44
CA LEU A 174 8.78 4.70 3.76
C LEU A 174 9.78 3.64 4.27
N SER A 175 10.11 3.72 5.56
CA SER A 175 10.93 2.74 6.27
C SER A 175 10.08 1.89 7.22
N PHE A 176 10.32 0.59 7.24
CA PHE A 176 9.58 -0.38 8.06
C PHE A 176 10.57 -1.10 8.98
N VAL A 177 10.45 -0.91 10.30
CA VAL A 177 11.41 -1.46 11.27
C VAL A 177 10.71 -2.24 12.37
N GLN A 178 11.35 -3.29 12.88
CA GLN A 178 10.89 -4.05 14.06
C GLN A 178 9.41 -4.47 13.94
N SER A 179 9.07 -5.27 12.91
CA SER A 179 7.68 -5.71 12.68
C SER A 179 7.11 -6.47 13.86
N GLN A 180 5.84 -6.24 14.23
CA GLN A 180 5.12 -7.10 15.17
C GLN A 180 5.08 -8.55 14.66
N MET A 181 4.82 -8.75 13.37
CA MET A 181 4.71 -10.05 12.70
C MET A 181 5.21 -9.92 11.25
N TRP A 182 4.32 -9.99 10.26
CA TRP A 182 4.58 -9.66 8.87
C TRP A 182 4.23 -8.19 8.62
N TRP A 183 4.97 -7.53 7.72
CA TRP A 183 4.48 -6.33 7.06
C TRP A 183 3.71 -6.77 5.81
N ARG A 184 2.39 -6.55 5.75
CA ARG A 184 1.57 -6.93 4.58
C ARG A 184 1.23 -5.74 3.72
N THR A 185 2.14 -5.48 2.80
CA THR A 185 2.04 -4.39 1.85
C THR A 185 1.31 -4.86 0.59
N TYR A 186 -0.01 -4.59 0.47
CA TYR A 186 -0.71 -4.63 -0.83
C TYR A 186 -0.25 -3.41 -1.65
N LEU A 187 0.88 -3.55 -2.31
CA LEU A 187 1.78 -2.43 -2.50
C LEU A 187 1.98 -2.07 -3.97
N PHE A 188 1.23 -1.09 -4.41
CA PHE A 188 1.55 -0.35 -5.62
C PHE A 188 2.74 0.60 -5.36
N VAL A 189 3.95 0.20 -5.80
CA VAL A 189 5.13 1.08 -5.89
C VAL A 189 5.35 1.45 -7.35
N GLN A 190 5.24 2.75 -7.65
CA GLN A 190 5.28 3.32 -9.01
C GLN A 190 4.25 2.71 -10.00
N LEU A 191 2.96 2.92 -9.73
CA LEU A 191 2.00 2.95 -10.83
C LEU A 191 2.24 4.16 -11.73
N ARG A 192 2.56 3.90 -12.99
CA ARG A 192 2.03 4.67 -14.14
C ARG A 192 1.06 3.75 -14.87
N ALA A 193 -0.24 3.93 -14.69
CA ALA A 193 -1.26 3.19 -15.43
C ALA A 193 -2.40 4.13 -15.83
N THR A 194 -2.51 4.40 -17.14
CA THR A 194 -3.71 4.97 -17.76
C THR A 194 -4.78 3.88 -17.88
N ALA A 195 -5.99 4.15 -17.39
CA ALA A 195 -7.06 3.16 -17.32
C ALA A 195 -7.97 3.13 -18.57
N THR A 196 -8.47 1.95 -18.91
CA THR A 196 -9.72 1.73 -19.68
C THR A 196 -10.46 0.50 -19.11
N GLN A 197 -11.78 0.62 -18.95
CA GLN A 197 -12.69 -0.18 -18.09
C GLN A 197 -12.93 -1.65 -18.46
N LEU A 198 -13.31 -2.50 -17.48
CA LEU A 198 -14.55 -3.32 -17.44
C LEU A 198 -14.74 -4.08 -16.07
N GLU A 199 -15.92 -4.64 -15.80
CA GLU A 199 -16.48 -4.77 -14.42
C GLU A 199 -16.78 -6.22 -13.89
N THR A 200 -16.41 -6.49 -12.61
CA THR A 200 -17.08 -7.39 -11.60
C THR A 200 -17.20 -8.93 -11.85
N ARG A 201 -17.19 -9.86 -10.85
CA ARG A 201 -17.30 -9.82 -9.37
C ARG A 201 -16.83 -11.12 -8.65
N THR A 202 -16.62 -11.01 -7.32
CA THR A 202 -16.69 -12.05 -6.21
C THR A 202 -15.58 -13.13 -6.12
N GLU A 203 -15.07 -13.57 -4.93
CA GLU A 203 -15.38 -13.37 -3.48
C GLU A 203 -14.16 -13.29 -2.49
N LEU A 204 -14.16 -12.30 -1.58
CA LEU A 204 -13.69 -12.39 -0.17
C LEU A 204 -12.24 -12.90 0.16
N THR A 205 -11.19 -12.34 -0.46
CA THR A 205 -9.89 -11.94 0.21
C THR A 205 -8.88 -11.30 -0.77
N GLU A 206 -9.38 -10.73 -1.85
CA GLU A 206 -8.96 -11.19 -3.18
C GLU A 206 -8.23 -10.17 -4.07
N PHE A 207 -7.45 -10.73 -5.01
CA PHE A 207 -6.88 -10.12 -6.21
C PHE A 207 -5.95 -8.92 -6.01
N LEU A 208 -4.68 -9.23 -5.76
CA LEU A 208 -3.57 -8.35 -6.10
C LEU A 208 -3.39 -8.38 -7.62
N ASP A 209 -3.65 -7.26 -8.31
CA ASP A 209 -3.42 -7.14 -9.75
C ASP A 209 -2.61 -5.89 -10.11
N ASN A 210 -1.82 -5.96 -11.18
CA ASN A 210 -1.01 -4.87 -11.74
C ASN A 210 -0.04 -4.24 -10.70
N ILE A 211 0.54 -5.08 -9.85
CA ILE A 211 1.41 -4.66 -8.75
C ILE A 211 2.84 -4.48 -9.25
N THR A 212 3.47 -3.35 -8.88
CA THR A 212 4.92 -3.18 -9.06
C THR A 212 5.58 -2.96 -7.70
N LEU A 213 6.67 -3.68 -7.44
CA LEU A 213 7.57 -3.53 -6.30
C LEU A 213 8.97 -3.19 -6.85
N ARG A 214 9.42 -1.94 -6.70
CA ARG A 214 10.69 -1.46 -7.27
C ARG A 214 11.54 -0.76 -6.21
N GLY A 215 12.85 -1.01 -6.19
CA GLY A 215 13.80 -0.29 -5.33
C GLY A 215 13.76 -0.68 -3.85
N TRP A 216 13.41 -1.93 -3.53
CA TRP A 216 13.28 -2.39 -2.14
C TRP A 216 14.61 -2.94 -1.61
N TYR A 217 14.91 -2.62 -0.34
CA TYR A 217 15.91 -3.33 0.46
C TYR A 217 15.18 -4.05 1.58
N ILE A 218 15.27 -5.37 1.63
CA ILE A 218 14.52 -6.22 2.58
C ILE A 218 15.50 -7.09 3.36
N TYR A 219 15.70 -6.75 4.63
CA TYR A 219 16.45 -7.57 5.59
C TYR A 219 15.46 -8.22 6.56
N ASN A 220 15.37 -9.56 6.56
CA ASN A 220 14.47 -10.30 7.45
C ASN A 220 14.95 -11.75 7.69
N SER A 221 14.07 -12.61 8.21
CA SER A 221 14.33 -14.02 8.51
C SER A 221 13.28 -14.98 7.91
N ASP A 222 12.48 -14.50 6.96
CA ASP A 222 11.38 -15.23 6.30
C ASP A 222 11.35 -14.82 4.80
N ASP A 223 10.27 -15.06 4.06
CA ASP A 223 10.08 -14.57 2.69
C ASP A 223 10.38 -13.07 2.58
N SER A 224 11.22 -12.69 1.62
CA SER A 224 11.46 -11.27 1.33
C SER A 224 10.27 -10.66 0.60
N VAL A 225 9.66 -11.41 -0.32
CA VAL A 225 8.31 -11.16 -0.85
C VAL A 225 7.59 -12.50 -0.97
N SER A 226 6.34 -12.55 -0.48
CA SER A 226 5.47 -13.73 -0.51
C SER A 226 4.18 -13.40 -1.26
N LEU A 227 3.97 -13.99 -2.43
CA LEU A 227 2.66 -13.91 -3.10
C LEU A 227 1.76 -15.03 -2.58
N LYS A 228 0.54 -14.67 -2.16
CA LYS A 228 -0.49 -15.62 -1.72
C LYS A 228 -1.52 -15.84 -2.82
N ALA A 229 -2.59 -16.56 -2.50
CA ALA A 229 -3.72 -16.81 -3.39
C ALA A 229 -4.09 -15.57 -4.21
N ASN A 230 -4.37 -15.79 -5.49
CA ASN A 230 -5.01 -14.83 -6.38
C ASN A 230 -4.16 -13.56 -6.59
N ALA A 231 -2.89 -13.71 -6.96
CA ALA A 231 -2.00 -12.60 -7.33
C ALA A 231 -1.63 -12.65 -8.82
N THR A 232 -1.83 -11.54 -9.54
CA THR A 232 -1.68 -11.46 -10.99
C THR A 232 -0.92 -10.21 -11.43
N ASN A 233 -0.28 -10.28 -12.60
CA ASN A 233 0.39 -9.14 -13.24
C ASN A 233 1.35 -8.40 -12.28
N VAL A 234 2.25 -9.15 -11.61
CA VAL A 234 3.15 -8.62 -10.58
C VAL A 234 4.55 -8.44 -11.14
N LEU A 235 5.13 -7.24 -11.02
CA LEU A 235 6.54 -6.96 -11.33
C LEU A 235 7.29 -6.66 -10.03
N ILE A 236 8.34 -7.42 -9.76
CA ILE A 236 9.27 -7.19 -8.64
C ILE A 236 10.64 -6.93 -9.25
N GLU A 237 11.25 -5.77 -8.98
CA GLU A 237 12.52 -5.45 -9.62
C GLU A 237 13.43 -4.47 -8.89
N ASP A 238 14.68 -4.42 -9.36
CA ASP A 238 15.74 -3.50 -8.91
C ASP A 238 15.83 -3.46 -7.38
N SER A 239 15.83 -4.65 -6.75
CA SER A 239 15.64 -4.82 -5.31
C SER A 239 16.65 -5.80 -4.71
N VAL A 240 16.96 -5.60 -3.43
CA VAL A 240 17.91 -6.40 -2.64
C VAL A 240 17.18 -7.13 -1.53
N PHE A 241 17.37 -8.44 -1.45
CA PHE A 241 16.87 -9.31 -0.40
C PHE A 241 18.05 -9.83 0.41
N GLU A 242 18.06 -9.66 1.74
CA GLU A 242 19.16 -10.12 2.60
C GLU A 242 18.66 -11.00 3.77
N ASN A 243 19.42 -12.05 4.08
CA ASN A 243 19.28 -12.95 5.23
C ASN A 243 18.00 -13.82 5.31
N GLY A 244 16.93 -13.45 4.59
CA GLY A 244 15.65 -14.16 4.55
C GLY A 244 15.62 -15.42 3.68
N LEU A 245 14.41 -15.81 3.26
CA LEU A 245 14.17 -16.97 2.40
C LEU A 245 14.21 -16.63 0.90
N GLY A 246 14.15 -15.35 0.51
CA GLY A 246 14.06 -14.90 -0.89
C GLY A 246 12.62 -14.71 -1.35
N PHE A 247 12.38 -14.81 -2.67
CA PHE A 247 11.02 -14.70 -3.23
C PHE A 247 10.25 -16.02 -3.09
N ALA A 248 9.04 -15.96 -2.53
CA ALA A 248 8.11 -17.07 -2.46
C ALA A 248 6.87 -16.85 -3.34
N LEU A 249 6.65 -17.78 -4.26
CA LEU A 249 5.34 -18.02 -4.84
C LEU A 249 4.59 -18.98 -3.90
N GLY A 250 3.72 -18.42 -3.05
CA GLY A 250 2.93 -19.14 -2.05
C GLY A 250 3.42 -18.99 -0.60
N SER A 251 2.97 -19.79 0.37
CA SER A 251 2.01 -20.90 0.27
C SER A 251 0.70 -20.56 -0.46
N ILE A 252 0.27 -21.53 -1.26
CA ILE A 252 -1.05 -21.60 -1.92
C ILE A 252 -1.66 -23.00 -1.79
N GLY A 253 -2.95 -23.13 -2.10
CA GLY A 253 -3.76 -24.31 -1.80
C GLY A 253 -4.16 -24.36 -0.32
N GLN A 254 -4.39 -23.21 0.31
CA GLN A 254 -4.52 -23.14 1.77
C GLN A 254 -5.81 -23.78 2.29
N TYR A 255 -6.89 -23.71 1.51
CA TYR A 255 -8.24 -24.13 1.90
C TYR A 255 -8.69 -25.39 1.14
N ASP A 256 -9.26 -26.34 1.87
CA ASP A 256 -9.72 -27.61 1.31
C ASP A 256 -10.70 -27.44 0.14
N GLY A 257 -10.58 -28.30 -0.87
CA GLY A 257 -11.34 -28.24 -2.13
C GLY A 257 -11.13 -26.99 -2.98
N LYS A 258 -10.25 -26.05 -2.58
CA LYS A 258 -9.95 -24.83 -3.36
C LYS A 258 -8.69 -24.99 -4.20
N TYR A 259 -8.76 -24.46 -5.42
CA TYR A 259 -7.58 -24.08 -6.19
C TYR A 259 -7.29 -22.60 -5.96
N GLU A 260 -6.01 -22.25 -5.99
CA GLU A 260 -5.54 -20.86 -5.97
C GLU A 260 -4.66 -20.62 -7.22
N SER A 261 -4.39 -19.36 -7.57
CA SER A 261 -3.58 -19.02 -8.76
C SER A 261 -2.65 -17.84 -8.52
N ILE A 262 -1.44 -17.90 -9.06
CA ILE A 262 -0.44 -16.81 -9.05
C ILE A 262 0.26 -16.76 -10.41
N TYR A 263 -0.15 -15.87 -11.32
CA TYR A 263 0.33 -15.90 -12.71
C TYR A 263 0.69 -14.52 -13.26
N ASN A 264 1.51 -14.53 -14.32
CA ASN A 264 2.12 -13.34 -14.90
C ASN A 264 2.93 -12.52 -13.88
N VAL A 265 3.78 -13.22 -13.13
CA VAL A 265 4.75 -12.61 -12.20
C VAL A 265 6.12 -12.50 -12.87
N TYR A 266 6.78 -11.35 -12.73
CA TYR A 266 8.13 -11.10 -13.23
C TYR A 266 9.04 -10.68 -12.08
N LEU A 267 10.24 -11.27 -12.04
CA LEU A 267 11.32 -10.84 -11.14
C LEU A 267 12.49 -10.36 -11.98
N ARG A 268 12.89 -9.09 -11.86
CA ARG A 268 13.94 -8.48 -12.68
C ARG A 268 15.02 -7.81 -11.84
N ASN A 269 16.29 -8.10 -12.08
CA ASN A 269 17.43 -7.46 -11.39
C ASN A 269 17.29 -7.57 -9.85
N ILE A 270 17.13 -8.79 -9.34
CA ILE A 270 17.02 -9.06 -7.91
C ILE A 270 18.38 -9.54 -7.39
N THR A 271 18.88 -8.91 -6.33
CA THR A 271 20.10 -9.33 -5.65
C THR A 271 19.75 -9.98 -4.31
N CYS A 272 20.03 -11.27 -4.18
CA CYS A 272 19.78 -12.07 -3.01
C CYS A 272 21.10 -12.31 -2.25
N LEU A 273 21.23 -11.71 -1.06
CA LEU A 273 22.43 -11.77 -0.22
C LEU A 273 22.18 -12.68 0.98
N LYS A 274 22.89 -13.81 1.08
CA LYS A 274 22.75 -14.76 2.21
C LYS A 274 21.32 -15.29 2.39
N THR A 275 20.45 -15.21 1.38
CA THR A 275 19.10 -15.76 1.48
C THR A 275 19.15 -17.28 1.30
N ARG A 276 18.18 -18.00 1.87
CA ARG A 276 18.09 -19.46 1.72
C ARG A 276 17.82 -19.89 0.27
N TYR A 277 17.01 -19.13 -0.46
CA TYR A 277 16.69 -19.34 -1.87
C TYR A 277 16.75 -18.00 -2.62
N GLY A 278 16.96 -18.04 -3.93
CA GLY A 278 16.70 -16.88 -4.80
C GLY A 278 15.20 -16.69 -5.02
N ALA A 279 14.55 -17.73 -5.54
CA ALA A 279 13.10 -17.84 -5.72
C ALA A 279 12.65 -19.29 -5.49
N TYR A 280 11.46 -19.50 -4.93
CA TYR A 280 10.90 -20.84 -4.70
C TYR A 280 9.36 -20.85 -4.66
N ILE A 281 8.78 -22.06 -4.80
CA ILE A 281 7.33 -22.28 -4.77
C ILE A 281 6.95 -23.02 -3.48
N LYS A 282 5.85 -22.59 -2.85
CA LYS A 282 5.21 -23.27 -1.71
C LYS A 282 3.76 -23.56 -2.08
N THR A 283 3.36 -24.83 -2.09
CA THR A 283 1.98 -25.24 -2.34
C THR A 283 1.61 -26.43 -1.45
N TRP A 284 0.35 -26.47 -1.02
CA TRP A 284 -0.29 -27.70 -0.53
C TRP A 284 -0.63 -28.60 -1.72
N THR A 285 -0.87 -29.88 -1.45
CA THR A 285 -0.92 -30.96 -2.47
C THR A 285 -2.31 -31.60 -2.63
N GLY A 286 -3.37 -31.00 -2.08
CA GLY A 286 -4.70 -31.62 -2.00
C GLY A 286 -4.89 -32.61 -0.84
N GLU A 287 -3.82 -32.96 -0.14
CA GLU A 287 -3.88 -33.84 1.05
C GLU A 287 -4.00 -32.99 2.33
N PRO A 288 -5.03 -33.17 3.16
CA PRO A 288 -5.17 -32.45 4.42
C PRO A 288 -4.06 -32.79 5.42
N VAL A 289 -3.27 -31.78 5.79
CA VAL A 289 -2.22 -31.87 6.81
C VAL A 289 -2.51 -30.82 7.87
N GLY A 290 -2.80 -31.25 9.10
CA GLY A 290 -3.12 -30.34 10.20
C GLY A 290 -4.49 -29.65 10.06
N VAL A 291 -4.67 -28.49 10.72
CA VAL A 291 -5.93 -27.72 10.68
C VAL A 291 -5.71 -26.36 10.00
N PRO A 292 -6.33 -26.09 8.84
CA PRO A 292 -6.27 -24.77 8.21
C PRO A 292 -6.92 -23.67 9.06
N PRO A 293 -6.50 -22.40 8.93
CA PRO A 293 -5.42 -21.90 8.07
C PRO A 293 -4.05 -21.79 8.76
N ASN A 294 -4.00 -21.81 10.09
CA ASN A 294 -2.78 -21.66 10.89
C ASN A 294 -2.54 -22.95 11.67
N GLY A 295 -1.62 -23.78 11.18
CA GLY A 295 -1.38 -25.13 11.70
C GLY A 295 -1.75 -26.26 10.73
N GLY A 296 -2.14 -25.93 9.50
CA GLY A 296 -2.40 -26.92 8.45
C GLY A 296 -2.85 -26.32 7.13
N GLY A 297 -3.20 -27.19 6.19
CA GLY A 297 -3.68 -26.90 4.83
C GLY A 297 -4.17 -28.17 4.16
N GLY A 298 -4.64 -28.07 2.91
CA GLY A 298 -5.21 -29.22 2.19
C GLY A 298 -5.90 -28.90 0.86
N GLY A 299 -5.84 -27.65 0.40
CA GLY A 299 -6.37 -27.28 -0.91
C GLY A 299 -5.57 -27.91 -2.05
N LEU A 300 -6.20 -27.95 -3.21
CA LEU A 300 -5.79 -28.65 -4.43
C LEU A 300 -4.55 -28.02 -5.11
N GLY A 301 -3.85 -27.13 -4.41
CA GLY A 301 -2.68 -26.42 -4.89
C GLY A 301 -3.00 -25.40 -5.97
N CYS A 302 -2.13 -25.31 -6.97
CA CYS A 302 -2.20 -24.28 -8.00
C CYS A 302 -2.92 -24.72 -9.27
N LYS A 303 -3.85 -23.87 -9.74
CA LYS A 303 -4.47 -24.01 -11.06
C LYS A 303 -3.68 -23.31 -12.18
N SER A 304 -3.04 -22.17 -11.90
CA SER A 304 -2.16 -21.46 -12.83
C SER A 304 -1.08 -20.73 -12.03
N CYS A 305 0.17 -21.20 -12.16
CA CYS A 305 1.32 -20.66 -11.44
C CYS A 305 2.49 -20.39 -12.38
N ASN A 306 2.93 -19.13 -12.45
CA ASN A 306 4.11 -18.74 -13.20
C ASN A 306 4.76 -17.49 -12.61
N ALA A 307 6.06 -17.60 -12.30
CA ALA A 307 6.96 -16.47 -12.12
C ALA A 307 8.14 -16.59 -13.08
N ILE A 308 8.46 -15.52 -13.80
CA ILE A 308 9.51 -15.44 -14.80
C ILE A 308 10.69 -14.65 -14.19
N PRO A 309 11.78 -15.32 -13.75
CA PRO A 309 12.98 -14.67 -13.26
C PRO A 309 13.87 -14.20 -14.41
N HIS A 310 14.45 -13.00 -14.26
CA HIS A 310 15.40 -12.40 -15.19
C HIS A 310 16.45 -11.61 -14.41
N ASN A 311 17.74 -11.96 -14.51
CA ASN A 311 18.81 -11.39 -13.68
C ASN A 311 18.51 -11.50 -12.17
N ILE A 312 18.34 -12.73 -11.66
CA ILE A 312 18.42 -12.98 -10.21
C ILE A 312 19.86 -13.39 -9.90
N TYR A 313 20.51 -12.64 -9.00
CA TYR A 313 21.83 -12.94 -8.46
C TYR A 313 21.65 -13.50 -7.06
N HIS A 314 22.12 -14.72 -6.78
CA HIS A 314 21.98 -15.43 -5.49
C HIS A 314 23.33 -16.03 -5.08
#